data_AF-A0A6G3MNF6-F1
#
_entry.id   AF-A0A6G3MNF6-F1
#
_cell.length_a   1.000
_cell.length_b   1.000
_cell.length_c   1.000
_cell.angle_alpha   90.00
_cell.angle_beta   90.00
_cell.angle_gamma   90.00
#
_symmetry.space_group_name_H-M   'P 1'
#
loop_
_entity.id
_entity.type
_entity.pdbx_description
1 polymer ?
#
loop_
_entity_poly.entity_id
_entity_poly.type
_entity_poly.pdbx_seq_one_letter_code
_entity_poly.pdbx_strand_id
1 'polypeptide(L)'
;LSKNLGLNGSQICCEYLYAANAFFPSGEQAFFNMMNKYCMAKQPLIHRISGLNHLKKLYFIYGKNSFIDYQAGMKAQEILDKTKTLVHLIPQTEHIPQIQASEKFNDLVQEIL
;
A
#
# COMPACT_ATOMS: atom_id res chain seq x y z
N LEU A 1 10.60 -16.17 13.78
CA LEU A 1 9.87 -16.68 14.95
C LEU A 1 8.89 -17.78 14.50
N SER A 2 9.37 -18.95 14.10
CA SER A 2 8.50 -20.14 14.05
C SER A 2 8.64 -20.84 15.40
N LYS A 3 7.72 -20.53 16.33
CA LYS A 3 7.60 -21.39 17.51
C LYS A 3 7.07 -22.73 17.02
N ASN A 4 7.84 -23.78 17.25
CA ASN A 4 7.47 -25.15 16.91
C ASN A 4 6.28 -25.54 17.80
N LEU A 5 5.07 -25.54 17.25
CA LEU A 5 3.81 -25.73 17.99
C LEU A 5 3.58 -27.19 18.44
N GLY A 6 4.56 -28.07 18.23
CA GLY A 6 4.48 -29.48 18.58
C GLY A 6 3.41 -30.25 17.80
N LEU A 7 3.15 -31.49 18.22
CA LEU A 7 2.18 -32.40 17.59
C LEU A 7 0.73 -31.87 17.62
N ASN A 8 0.44 -30.88 18.49
CA ASN A 8 -0.88 -30.29 18.66
C ASN A 8 -1.07 -28.98 17.88
N GLY A 9 -0.12 -28.61 17.00
CA GLY A 9 -0.15 -27.31 16.34
C GLY A 9 -1.41 -27.04 15.52
N SER A 10 -1.97 -28.06 14.86
CA SER A 10 -3.24 -27.92 14.14
C SER A 10 -4.40 -27.63 15.08
N GLN A 11 -4.44 -28.28 16.24
CA GLN A 11 -5.49 -28.13 17.24
C GLN A 11 -5.43 -26.74 17.89
N ILE A 12 -4.23 -26.27 18.22
CA ILE A 12 -3.98 -24.92 18.75
C ILE A 12 -4.37 -23.85 17.72
N CYS A 13 -4.04 -24.04 16.44
CA CYS A 13 -4.47 -23.13 15.37
C CYS A 13 -6.00 -23.08 15.23
N CYS A 14 -6.68 -24.23 15.27
CA CYS A 14 -8.14 -24.30 15.20
C CYS A 14 -8.81 -23.65 16.41
N GLU A 15 -8.32 -23.88 17.63
CA GLU A 15 -8.83 -23.24 18.85
C GLU A 15 -8.61 -21.72 18.83
N TYR A 16 -7.45 -21.27 18.36
CA TYR A 16 -7.17 -19.84 18.18
C TYR A 16 -8.12 -19.20 17.16
N LEU A 17 -8.31 -19.85 16.00
CA LEU A 17 -9.24 -19.36 14.97
C LEU A 17 -10.69 -19.36 15.47
N TYR A 18 -11.11 -20.38 16.20
CA TYR A 18 -12.44 -20.43 16.81
C TYR A 18 -12.61 -19.33 17.85
N ALA A 19 -11.69 -19.19 18.81
CA ALA A 19 -11.75 -18.17 19.85
C ALA A 19 -11.71 -16.74 19.27
N ALA A 20 -10.96 -16.53 18.19
CA ALA A 20 -10.93 -15.25 17.48
C ALA A 20 -12.27 -14.91 16.81
N ASN A 21 -13.07 -15.89 16.41
CA ASN A 21 -14.32 -15.69 15.66
C ASN A 21 -15.60 -15.97 16.45
N ALA A 22 -15.51 -16.54 17.66
CA ALA A 22 -16.66 -16.96 18.46
C ALA A 22 -17.38 -15.80 19.17
N PHE A 23 -16.73 -14.64 19.34
CA PHE A 23 -17.31 -13.47 19.99
C PHE A 23 -17.56 -12.33 19.00
N PHE A 24 -18.56 -11.51 19.28
CA PHE A 24 -18.80 -10.24 18.58
C PHE A 24 -17.86 -9.19 19.23
N PRO A 25 -16.81 -8.68 18.57
CA PRO A 25 -16.57 -8.57 17.12
C PRO A 25 -15.68 -9.67 16.52
N SER A 26 -15.86 -9.93 15.21
CA SER A 26 -15.18 -11.01 14.46
C SER A 26 -13.64 -10.96 14.56
N GLY A 27 -12.99 -12.09 14.31
CA GLY A 27 -11.52 -12.19 14.34
C GLY A 27 -10.85 -11.22 13.37
N GLU A 28 -11.56 -10.80 12.33
CA GLU A 28 -11.14 -9.75 11.39
C GLU A 28 -11.02 -8.38 12.07
N GLN A 29 -11.91 -8.01 12.99
CA GLN A 29 -11.81 -6.76 13.75
C GLN A 29 -10.63 -6.79 14.73
N ALA A 30 -10.38 -7.94 15.37
CA ALA A 30 -9.22 -8.13 16.23
C ALA A 30 -7.91 -8.06 15.42
N PHE A 31 -7.86 -8.74 14.27
CA PHE A 31 -6.73 -8.71 13.35
C PHE A 31 -6.52 -7.31 12.77
N PHE A 32 -7.59 -6.64 12.32
CA PHE A 32 -7.56 -5.24 11.88
C PHE A 32 -6.96 -4.36 12.97
N ASN A 33 -7.46 -4.42 14.20
CA ASN A 33 -6.96 -3.61 15.32
C ASN A 33 -5.48 -3.88 15.62
N MET A 34 -5.05 -5.14 15.52
CA MET A 34 -3.65 -5.54 15.70
C MET A 34 -2.76 -5.00 14.58
N MET A 35 -3.21 -5.12 13.33
CA MET A 35 -2.46 -4.73 12.14
C MET A 35 -2.54 -3.24 11.82
N ASN A 36 -3.55 -2.53 12.33
CA ASN A 36 -3.80 -1.12 12.01
C ASN A 36 -2.57 -0.23 12.28
N LYS A 37 -1.83 -0.53 13.36
CA LYS A 37 -0.61 0.21 13.71
C LYS A 37 0.61 -0.14 12.84
N TYR A 38 0.58 -1.27 12.13
CA TYR A 38 1.68 -1.74 11.28
C TYR A 38 1.45 -1.45 9.79
N CYS A 39 0.19 -1.43 9.36
CA CYS A 39 -0.19 -1.16 7.97
C CYS A 39 -0.45 0.32 7.69
N MET A 40 -0.59 1.16 8.73
CA MET A 40 -0.72 2.60 8.58
C MET A 40 0.60 3.32 8.85
N ALA A 41 0.90 4.32 8.03
CA ALA A 41 2.03 5.21 8.28
C ALA A 41 1.77 6.03 9.56
N LYS A 42 2.69 5.96 10.54
CA LYS A 42 2.61 6.74 11.79
C LYS A 42 2.66 8.25 11.55
N GLN A 43 3.40 8.69 10.54
CA GLN A 43 3.48 10.08 10.10
C GLN A 43 3.38 10.13 8.56
N PRO A 44 2.16 10.06 8.01
CA PRO A 44 1.95 10.00 6.56
C PRO A 44 2.61 11.17 5.83
N LEU A 45 3.30 10.87 4.72
CA LEU A 45 3.98 11.89 3.91
C LEU A 45 3.03 12.98 3.42
N ILE A 46 1.78 12.64 3.12
CA ILE A 46 0.77 13.56 2.57
C ILE A 46 0.56 14.81 3.43
N HIS A 47 0.73 14.73 4.76
CA HIS A 47 0.57 15.87 5.66
C HIS A 47 1.74 16.85 5.61
N ARG A 48 2.88 16.44 5.06
CA ARG A 48 4.11 17.22 4.97
C ARG A 48 4.66 17.30 3.55
N ILE A 49 3.85 16.87 2.57
CA ILE A 49 4.31 16.76 1.18
C ILE A 49 4.53 18.13 0.54
N SER A 50 3.85 19.18 1.02
CA SER A 50 4.06 20.57 0.59
C SER A 50 5.52 21.04 0.74
N GLY A 51 6.31 20.41 1.62
CA GLY A 51 7.75 20.65 1.71
C GLY A 51 8.52 20.28 0.44
N LEU A 52 7.94 19.47 -0.46
CA LEU A 52 8.52 19.10 -1.75
C LEU A 52 8.28 20.13 -2.85
N ASN A 53 7.60 21.25 -2.57
CA ASN A 53 7.35 22.32 -3.55
C ASN A 53 8.62 22.98 -4.15
N HIS A 54 9.80 22.65 -3.65
CA HIS A 54 11.08 23.05 -4.22
C HIS A 54 11.50 22.18 -5.43
N LEU A 55 10.85 21.04 -5.64
CA LEU A 55 11.12 20.16 -6.78
C LEU A 55 10.54 20.74 -8.07
N LYS A 56 11.24 20.53 -9.19
CA LYS A 56 10.76 20.94 -10.52
C LYS A 56 9.65 20.03 -11.05
N LYS A 57 9.82 18.71 -10.89
CA LYS A 57 8.86 17.69 -11.33
C LYS A 57 8.80 16.55 -10.31
N LEU A 58 7.63 15.94 -10.18
CA LEU A 58 7.41 14.75 -9.37
C LEU A 58 6.46 13.80 -10.13
N TYR A 59 6.80 12.53 -10.19
CA TYR A 59 6.01 11.53 -10.91
C TYR A 59 5.57 10.44 -9.93
N PHE A 60 4.28 10.15 -9.91
CA PHE A 60 3.71 8.98 -9.26
C PHE A 60 3.34 7.96 -10.33
N ILE A 61 3.75 6.71 -10.17
CA ILE A 61 3.44 5.63 -11.10
C ILE A 61 2.72 4.53 -10.32
N TYR A 62 1.51 4.20 -10.75
CA TYR A 62 0.67 3.16 -10.17
C TYR A 62 0.27 2.14 -11.23
N GLY A 63 -0.04 0.92 -10.82
CA GLY A 63 -0.81 0.03 -11.66
C GLY A 63 -2.30 0.26 -11.48
N LYS A 64 -3.03 0.30 -12.60
CA LYS A 64 -4.44 0.66 -12.64
C LYS A 64 -5.34 -0.27 -11.81
N ASN A 65 -4.95 -1.53 -11.66
CA ASN A 65 -5.73 -2.57 -10.98
C ASN A 65 -5.19 -2.87 -9.58
N SER A 66 -4.39 -1.97 -9.01
CA SER A 66 -3.86 -2.08 -7.66
C SER A 66 -4.98 -2.10 -6.61
N PHE A 67 -4.83 -2.92 -5.57
CA PHE A 67 -5.72 -2.91 -4.40
C PHE A 67 -5.58 -1.63 -3.55
N ILE A 68 -4.44 -0.93 -3.68
CA ILE A 68 -4.24 0.42 -3.15
C ILE A 68 -4.53 1.42 -4.28
N ASP A 69 -5.46 2.34 -4.04
CA ASP A 69 -5.84 3.34 -5.02
C ASP A 69 -4.72 4.39 -5.29
N TYR A 70 -4.91 5.18 -6.34
CA TYR A 70 -4.01 6.26 -6.74
C TYR A 70 -4.43 7.64 -6.18
N GLN A 71 -5.43 7.70 -5.28
CA GLN A 71 -5.99 8.96 -4.80
C GLN A 71 -4.96 9.78 -4.00
N ALA A 72 -4.05 9.10 -3.30
CA ALA A 72 -2.95 9.76 -2.60
C ALA A 72 -2.05 10.57 -3.56
N GLY A 73 -1.80 10.06 -4.76
CA GLY A 73 -1.03 10.75 -5.81
C GLY A 73 -1.79 11.95 -6.38
N MET A 74 -3.10 11.82 -6.61
CA MET A 74 -3.94 12.93 -7.05
C MET A 74 -3.98 14.05 -6.01
N LYS A 75 -4.17 13.70 -4.73
CA LYS A 75 -4.14 14.67 -3.64
C LYS A 75 -2.76 15.31 -3.48
N ALA A 76 -1.68 14.56 -3.71
CA ALA A 76 -0.34 15.12 -3.72
C ALA A 76 -0.16 16.15 -4.84
N GLN A 77 -0.70 15.88 -6.04
CA GLN A 77 -0.70 16.82 -7.15
C GLN A 77 -1.43 18.12 -6.83
N GLU A 78 -2.55 18.06 -6.10
CA GLU A 78 -3.29 19.25 -5.64
C GLU A 78 -2.52 20.06 -4.59
N ILE A 79 -1.84 19.39 -3.65
CA ILE A 79 -1.07 20.06 -2.59
C ILE A 79 0.20 20.70 -3.15
N LEU A 80 0.83 20.07 -4.15
CA LEU A 80 2.07 20.51 -4.77
C LEU A 80 1.83 21.51 -5.91
N ASP A 81 1.28 22.67 -5.56
CA ASP A 81 0.93 23.75 -6.48
C ASP A 81 2.13 24.31 -7.28
N LYS A 82 3.35 24.20 -6.76
CA LYS A 82 4.57 24.74 -7.39
C LYS A 82 5.41 23.70 -8.12
N THR A 83 5.17 22.41 -7.88
CA THR A 83 5.90 21.31 -8.53
C THR A 83 5.03 20.71 -9.63
N LYS A 84 5.58 20.53 -10.83
CA LYS A 84 4.87 19.81 -11.90
C LYS A 84 4.72 18.34 -11.49
N THR A 85 3.61 18.02 -10.87
CA THR A 85 3.29 16.68 -10.37
C THR A 85 2.44 15.95 -11.38
N LEU A 86 2.78 14.70 -11.70
CA LEU A 86 2.07 13.88 -12.66
C LEU A 86 1.79 12.49 -12.08
N VAL A 87 0.58 11.98 -12.32
CA VAL A 87 0.15 10.65 -11.88
C VAL A 87 -0.07 9.79 -13.12
N HIS A 88 0.74 8.74 -13.25
CA HIS A 88 0.67 7.79 -14.35
C HIS A 88 0.08 6.47 -13.88
N LEU A 89 -0.85 5.94 -14.67
CA LEU A 89 -1.48 4.65 -14.43
C LEU A 89 -1.06 3.69 -15.54
N ILE A 90 -0.41 2.59 -15.19
CA ILE A 90 -0.08 1.53 -16.13
C ILE A 90 -1.31 0.62 -16.27
N PRO A 91 -1.94 0.55 -17.46
CA PRO A 91 -3.15 -0.23 -17.66
C PRO A 91 -2.90 -1.74 -17.45
N GLN A 92 -3.91 -2.42 -16.91
CA GLN A 92 -3.89 -3.89 -16.69
C GLN A 92 -2.77 -4.39 -15.75
N THR A 93 -2.23 -3.50 -14.92
CA THR A 93 -1.17 -3.82 -13.96
C THR A 93 -1.69 -3.67 -12.53
N GLU A 94 -1.31 -4.57 -11.64
CA GLU A 94 -1.70 -4.51 -10.22
C GLU A 94 -0.73 -3.61 -9.40
N HIS A 95 -0.42 -3.98 -8.17
CA HIS A 95 0.19 -3.08 -7.20
C HIS A 95 1.65 -2.70 -7.48
N ILE A 96 2.42 -3.56 -8.16
CA ILE A 96 3.88 -3.40 -8.27
C ILE A 96 4.30 -3.38 -9.75
N PRO A 97 4.12 -2.25 -10.46
CA PRO A 97 4.31 -2.21 -11.90
C PRO A 97 5.71 -2.57 -12.38
N GLN A 98 6.74 -2.20 -11.62
CA GLN A 98 8.12 -2.52 -11.96
C GLN A 98 8.43 -4.02 -11.97
N ILE A 99 7.61 -4.84 -11.29
CA ILE A 99 7.73 -6.31 -11.31
C ILE A 99 6.74 -6.91 -12.32
N GLN A 100 5.49 -6.45 -12.31
CA GLN A 100 4.39 -7.09 -13.04
C GLN A 100 4.29 -6.66 -14.51
N ALA A 101 4.80 -5.48 -14.84
CA ALA A 101 4.78 -4.91 -16.19
C ALA A 101 6.07 -4.11 -16.44
N SER A 102 7.22 -4.74 -16.20
CA SER A 102 8.54 -4.12 -16.21
C SER A 102 8.86 -3.39 -17.51
N GLU A 103 8.52 -3.97 -18.67
CA GLU A 103 8.71 -3.35 -19.98
C GLU A 103 7.96 -2.01 -20.09
N LYS A 104 6.63 -2.03 -19.91
CA LYS A 104 5.80 -0.80 -19.93
C LYS A 104 6.22 0.23 -18.89
N PHE A 105 6.64 -0.23 -17.71
CA PHE A 105 7.17 0.65 -16.66
C PHE A 105 8.47 1.32 -17.11
N ASN A 106 9.40 0.55 -17.67
CA ASN A 106 10.67 1.06 -18.14
C ASN A 106 10.50 2.01 -19.33
N ASP A 107 9.63 1.70 -20.28
CA ASP A 107 9.30 2.58 -21.41
C ASP A 107 8.77 3.93 -20.91
N LEU A 108 7.83 3.91 -19.96
CA LEU A 108 7.33 5.13 -19.32
C LEU A 108 8.43 5.89 -18.60
N VAL A 109 9.32 5.20 -17.87
CA VAL A 109 10.45 5.84 -17.17
C VAL A 109 11.41 6.50 -18.17
N GLN A 110 11.67 5.88 -19.31
CA GLN A 110 12.51 6.46 -20.38
C GLN A 110 11.84 7.67 -21.04
N GLU A 111 10.51 7.69 -21.14
CA GLU A 111 9.78 8.83 -21.70
C GLU A 111 9.82 10.07 -20.79
N ILE A 112 9.79 9.88 -19.47
CA ILE A 112 9.68 10.97 -18.49
C ILE A 112 11.03 11.53 -17.98
N LEU A 113 12.12 10.77 -18.15
CA LEU A 113 13.50 11.15 -17.80
C LEU A 113 14.13 12.02 -18.88
#